data_AF-A0A957GBS3-F1
#
_entry.id   AF-A0A957GBS3-F1
#
_cell.length_a   1.000
_cell.length_b   1.000
_cell.length_c   1.000
_cell.angle_alpha   90.00
_cell.angle_beta   90.00
_cell.angle_gamma   90.00
#
_symmetry.space_group_name_H-M   'P 1'
#
loop_
_entity.id
_entity.type
_entity.pdbx_description
1 polymer ?
#
loop_
_entity_poly.entity_id
_entity_poly.type
_entity_poly.pdbx_seq_one_letter_code
_entity_poly.pdbx_strand_id
1 'polypeptide(L)' 'MGDRSLAAIVLAAGEGTRMRSSRPKPLHRLAGRTMLQYMLDSLVDCDAGEVVVVVGHGAERVTKKL' A
#
# COMPACT_ATOMS: atom_id res chain seq x y z
N MET A 1 -2.72 -25.18 -19.36
CA MET A 1 -3.09 -24.44 -18.13
C MET A 1 -3.64 -23.09 -18.56
N GLY A 2 -4.83 -22.70 -18.12
CA GLY A 2 -5.33 -21.34 -18.37
C GLY A 2 -4.39 -20.32 -17.73
N ASP A 3 -4.12 -19.24 -18.47
CA ASP A 3 -3.42 -18.06 -17.96
C ASP A 3 -4.17 -17.55 -16.72
N ARG A 4 -3.53 -17.64 -15.56
CA ARG A 4 -4.17 -17.31 -14.29
C ARG A 4 -3.60 -15.97 -13.84
N SER A 5 -4.30 -14.90 -14.21
CA SER A 5 -3.92 -13.54 -13.81
C SER A 5 -4.00 -13.38 -12.29
N LEU A 6 -2.95 -12.81 -11.70
CA LEU A 6 -2.90 -12.49 -10.27
C LEU A 6 -3.43 -11.06 -10.05
N ALA A 7 -4.43 -10.92 -9.19
CA ALA A 7 -4.89 -9.64 -8.66
C ALA A 7 -4.57 -9.53 -7.18
N ALA A 8 -4.16 -8.34 -6.73
CA ALA A 8 -3.78 -8.06 -5.36
C ALA A 8 -4.61 -6.93 -4.74
N ILE A 9 -5.00 -7.11 -3.48
CA ILE A 9 -5.72 -6.09 -2.69
C ILE A 9 -4.86 -5.72 -1.48
N VAL A 10 -4.41 -4.47 -1.42
CA VAL A 10 -3.59 -3.93 -0.32
C VAL A 10 -4.48 -3.13 0.63
N LEU A 11 -4.64 -3.62 1.86
CA LEU A 11 -5.46 -2.96 2.88
C LEU A 11 -4.66 -1.88 3.62
N ALA A 12 -4.83 -0.62 3.20
CA ALA A 12 -4.11 0.55 3.71
C ALA A 12 -5.03 1.58 4.40
N ALA A 13 -6.26 1.20 4.74
CA ALA A 13 -7.31 2.10 5.23
C ALA A 13 -7.29 2.40 6.74
N GLY A 14 -6.44 1.70 7.51
CA GLY A 14 -6.39 1.82 8.97
C GLY A 14 -5.75 3.13 9.45
N GLU A 15 -6.35 3.73 10.48
CA GLU A 15 -5.87 4.98 11.11
C GLU A 15 -4.46 4.86 11.71
N GLY A 16 -4.09 3.68 12.24
CA GLY A 16 -2.77 3.46 12.81
C GLY A 16 -2.56 4.18 14.15
N THR A 17 -3.59 4.27 15.00
CA THR A 17 -3.58 5.01 16.29
C THR A 17 -2.38 4.70 17.20
N ARG A 18 -1.92 3.44 17.23
CA ARG A 18 -0.74 3.03 18.02
C ARG A 18 0.58 3.63 17.51
N MET A 19 0.62 4.13 16.27
CA MET A 19 1.79 4.83 15.71
C MET A 19 2.03 6.20 16.38
N ARG A 20 1.01 6.75 17.09
CA ARG A 20 1.07 8.07 17.76
C ARG A 20 1.67 9.16 16.87
N SER A 21 1.26 9.19 15.61
CA SER A 21 1.85 10.03 14.56
C SER A 21 0.75 10.57 13.69
N SER A 22 0.86 11.84 13.30
CA SER A 22 -0.06 12.47 12.35
C SER A 22 0.17 11.97 10.91
N ARG A 23 1.25 11.24 10.64
CA ARG A 23 1.51 10.64 9.33
C ARG A 23 0.72 9.32 9.21
N PRO A 24 -0.04 9.08 8.13
CA PRO A 24 -0.69 7.79 7.92
C PRO A 24 0.31 6.63 8.02
N LYS A 25 -0.09 5.50 8.64
CA LYS A 25 0.77 4.32 8.79
C LYS A 25 1.45 3.91 7.46
N PRO A 26 0.75 3.77 6.32
CA PRO A 26 1.38 3.32 5.07
C PRO A 26 2.48 4.24 4.54
N LEU A 27 2.45 5.52 4.91
CA LEU A 27 3.40 6.54 4.43
C LEU A 27 4.63 6.72 5.33
N HIS A 28 4.71 6.03 6.48
CA HIS A 28 5.92 6.04 7.28
C HIS A 28 7.06 5.37 6.50
N ARG A 29 8.27 5.92 6.66
CA ARG A 29 9.43 5.51 5.87
C ARG A 29 10.30 4.51 6.63
N LEU A 30 10.79 3.53 5.89
CA LEU A 30 11.81 2.57 6.30
C LEU A 30 12.92 2.64 5.23
N ALA A 31 14.18 2.83 5.64
CA ALA A 31 15.33 2.96 4.73
C ALA A 31 15.08 3.88 3.50
N GLY A 32 14.39 5.00 3.70
CA GLY A 32 14.13 6.01 2.66
C GLY A 32 12.85 5.80 1.82
N ARG A 33 12.25 4.60 1.81
CA ARG A 33 11.01 4.31 1.07
C ARG A 33 9.81 4.20 2.01
N THR A 34 8.59 4.41 1.50
CA THR A 34 7.39 4.25 2.35
C THR A 34 7.07 2.76 2.56
N MET A 35 6.45 2.41 3.69
CA MET A 35 5.96 1.03 3.92
C MET A 35 5.06 0.54 2.79
N LEU A 36 4.20 1.41 2.24
CA LEU A 36 3.32 1.07 1.13
C LEU A 36 4.11 0.74 -0.14
N GLN A 37 5.17 1.50 -0.42
CA GLN A 37 6.02 1.27 -1.59
C GLN A 37 6.70 -0.10 -1.56
N TYR A 38 7.16 -0.57 -0.38
CA TYR A 38 7.68 -1.94 -0.28
C TYR A 38 6.66 -3.00 -0.68
N MET A 39 5.39 -2.84 -0.28
CA MET A 39 4.34 -3.78 -0.70
C MET A 39 4.10 -3.74 -2.21
N LEU A 40 4.05 -2.54 -2.80
CA LEU A 40 3.82 -2.39 -4.23
C LEU A 40 4.99 -2.96 -5.05
N ASP A 41 6.23 -2.67 -4.65
CA ASP A 41 7.42 -3.24 -5.28
C ASP A 41 7.38 -4.78 -5.26
N SER A 42 7.01 -5.40 -4.13
CA SER A 42 6.89 -6.86 -4.04
C SER A 42 5.76 -7.44 -4.90
N LEU A 43 4.70 -6.68 -5.18
CA LEU A 43 3.61 -7.13 -6.05
C LEU A 43 3.99 -7.09 -7.53
N VAL A 44 4.90 -6.20 -7.92
CA VAL A 44 5.52 -6.21 -9.25
C VAL A 44 6.32 -7.50 -9.44
N ASP A 45 7.12 -7.89 -8.45
CA ASP A 45 7.90 -9.13 -8.49
C ASP A 45 7.03 -10.40 -8.51
N CYS A 46 5.73 -10.29 -8.16
CA CYS A 46 4.77 -11.38 -8.20
C CYS A 46 3.96 -11.46 -9.51
N ASP A 47 4.23 -10.60 -10.49
CA ASP A 47 3.44 -10.46 -11.72
C ASP A 47 1.93 -10.22 -11.44
N ALA A 48 1.62 -9.38 -10.44
CA ALA A 48 0.24 -8.97 -10.18
C ALA A 48 -0.26 -8.03 -11.29
N GLY A 49 -1.13 -8.54 -12.16
CA GLY A 49 -1.72 -7.79 -13.28
C GLY A 49 -2.71 -6.70 -12.86
N GLU A 50 -3.27 -6.79 -11.66
CA GLU A 50 -4.12 -5.75 -11.07
C GLU A 50 -3.78 -5.56 -9.60
N VAL A 51 -3.61 -4.32 -9.18
CA VAL A 51 -3.36 -3.96 -7.78
C VAL A 51 -4.36 -2.90 -7.32
N VAL A 52 -5.16 -3.23 -6.32
CA VAL A 52 -6.12 -2.32 -5.69
C VAL A 52 -5.62 -1.95 -4.30
N VAL A 53 -5.41 -0.66 -4.05
CA VAL A 53 -5.05 -0.16 -2.72
C VAL A 53 -6.29 0.41 -2.05
N VAL A 54 -6.76 -0.26 -1.00
CA VAL A 54 -7.91 0.21 -0.21
C VAL A 54 -7.44 1.26 0.78
N VAL A 55 -7.87 2.50 0.58
CA VAL A 55 -7.56 3.65 1.44
C VAL A 55 -8.78 4.09 2.25
N GLY A 56 -8.54 4.71 3.40
CA GLY A 56 -9.59 5.10 4.36
C GLY A 56 -9.17 6.34 5.15
N HIS A 57 -8.86 6.18 6.43
CA HIS A 57 -8.44 7.33 7.24
C HIS A 57 -7.18 7.99 6.65
N GLY A 58 -7.26 9.29 6.34
CA GLY A 58 -6.19 10.02 5.68
C GLY A 58 -5.97 9.65 4.20
N ALA A 59 -6.98 9.08 3.53
CA ALA A 59 -6.94 8.62 2.13
C ALA A 59 -6.32 9.66 1.18
N GLU A 60 -6.77 10.91 1.21
CA GLU A 60 -6.20 11.96 0.34
C GLU A 60 -4.67 12.03 0.41
N ARG A 61 -4.11 11.90 1.60
CA ARG A 61 -2.65 12.01 1.81
C ARG A 61 -1.93 10.78 1.27
N VAL A 62 -2.57 9.61 1.32
CA VAL A 62 -2.05 8.37 0.75
C VAL A 62 -2.13 8.45 -0.78
N THR A 63 -3.28 8.80 -1.34
CA THR A 63 -3.51 8.88 -2.79
C THR A 63 -2.64 9.95 -3.47
N LYS A 64 -2.36 11.09 -2.83
CA LYS A 64 -1.44 12.11 -3.38
C LYS A 64 0.03 11.69 -3.42
N LYS A 65 0.41 10.59 -2.75
CA LYS A 65 1.80 10.13 -2.60
C LYS A 65 2.07 8.76 -3.22
N LEU A 66 1.02 8.10 -3.68
CA LEU A 66 1.09 6.98 -4.61
C LEU A 66 1.38 7.55 -6.00
#